data_AF-A0A7Y4KIV7-F1
#
_entry.id   AF-A0A7Y4KIV7-F1
#
_cell.length_a   1.000
_cell.length_b   1.000
_cell.length_c   1.000
_cell.angle_alpha   90.00
_cell.angle_beta   90.00
_cell.angle_gamma   90.00
#
_symmetry.space_group_name_H-M   'P 1'
#
loop_
_entity.id
_entity.type
_entity.pdbx_description
1 polymer ?
#
loop_
_entity_poly.entity_id
_entity_poly.type
_entity_poly.pdbx_seq_one_letter_code
_entity_poly.pdbx_strand_id
1 'polypeptide(L)'
;MTQQFPDIDDWSREGRAALVHARRQVLREMLYESFEHFAEQYGERPFLDAFRFETLDDAVDWCLERFVTGQFDGTRMTKTWKIFTQPRFWLAQRESLLGFQRKMEALERLRRAPSGERLVATAASTSVGPSEAAEVSRLSSRLTATLRLLRDRTHAALVLWWLNATDSLRESWFDPPVEKPVEHDRMSKKARSLAGHDALFRFQCLHRALVHEGGDAGAAHAVVREWLFKPCPGTPPYRRADAEVLASLEDGSTLRTRALQALKREGVAALLDELINAVPAGLEPADLEAAFEARLLECSLTKTTLTAFNLDEGAMPALSQRIEVLSQGMPLRSEP
;
A
#
# COMPACT_ATOMS: atom_id res chain seq x y z
N MET A 1 9.98 1.52 28.22
CA MET A 1 10.88 2.68 28.08
C MET A 1 10.02 3.92 28.18
N THR A 2 10.30 4.76 29.18
CA THR A 2 9.56 5.96 29.57
C THR A 2 9.62 7.00 28.45
N GLN A 3 8.49 7.61 28.11
CA GLN A 3 8.37 8.62 27.06
C GLN A 3 9.23 9.84 27.44
N GLN A 4 10.41 9.98 26.83
CA GLN A 4 11.46 10.89 27.34
C GLN A 4 11.34 12.34 26.83
N PHE A 5 10.38 12.64 25.96
CA PHE A 5 10.13 14.00 25.47
C PHE A 5 8.62 14.32 25.53
N PRO A 6 8.21 15.39 26.23
CA PRO A 6 6.81 15.80 26.36
C PRO A 6 6.30 16.36 25.04
N ASP A 7 5.05 16.10 24.64
CA ASP A 7 4.47 16.56 23.36
C ASP A 7 4.64 18.08 23.13
N ILE A 8 4.63 18.50 21.85
CA ILE A 8 4.74 19.92 21.50
C ILE A 8 3.36 20.54 21.65
N ASP A 9 3.16 21.24 22.77
CA ASP A 9 1.86 21.82 23.13
C ASP A 9 1.50 23.05 22.27
N ASP A 10 2.50 23.84 21.87
CA ASP A 10 2.34 25.06 21.09
C ASP A 10 3.03 24.96 19.72
N TRP A 11 2.21 24.83 18.67
CA TRP A 11 2.65 24.76 17.26
C TRP A 11 2.58 26.11 16.53
N SER A 12 2.25 27.20 17.24
CA SER A 12 2.37 28.55 16.68
C SER A 12 3.81 28.83 16.23
N ARG A 13 4.00 29.87 15.41
CA ARG A 13 5.34 30.26 14.98
C ARG A 13 6.19 30.67 16.19
N GLU A 14 5.58 31.36 17.12
CA GLU A 14 6.16 31.87 18.36
C GLU A 14 6.54 30.70 19.30
N GLY A 15 5.64 29.73 19.48
CA GLY A 15 5.89 28.53 20.28
C GLY A 15 7.03 27.68 19.73
N ARG A 16 7.05 27.46 18.41
CA ARG A 16 8.16 26.74 17.73
C ARG A 16 9.48 27.49 17.83
N ALA A 17 9.48 28.82 17.67
CA ALA A 17 10.67 29.65 17.85
C ALA A 17 11.22 29.55 19.28
N ALA A 18 10.35 29.67 20.29
CA ALA A 18 10.72 29.54 21.69
C ALA A 18 11.28 28.15 22.01
N LEU A 19 10.68 27.10 21.45
CA LEU A 19 11.15 25.71 21.62
C LEU A 19 12.54 25.51 21.02
N VAL A 20 12.76 25.95 19.78
CA VAL A 20 14.08 25.86 19.12
C VAL A 20 15.12 26.65 19.90
N HIS A 21 14.79 27.85 20.38
CA HIS A 21 15.70 28.64 21.20
C HIS A 21 16.06 27.92 22.51
N ALA A 22 15.08 27.35 23.21
CA ALA A 22 15.29 26.70 24.50
C ALA A 22 16.03 25.35 24.40
N ARG A 23 15.88 24.63 23.27
CA ARG A 23 16.37 23.25 23.12
C ARG A 23 17.25 23.02 21.89
N ARG A 24 17.84 24.09 21.34
CA ARG A 24 18.58 24.04 20.05
C ARG A 24 19.58 22.90 19.97
N GLN A 25 20.43 22.75 20.99
CA GLN A 25 21.50 21.75 21.00
C GLN A 25 20.94 20.32 20.92
N VAL A 26 19.95 20.01 21.76
CA VAL A 26 19.32 18.68 21.79
C VAL A 26 18.62 18.38 20.46
N LEU A 27 17.87 19.35 19.92
CA LEU A 27 17.20 19.22 18.62
C LEU A 27 18.20 19.00 17.48
N ARG A 28 19.35 19.69 17.52
CA ARG A 28 20.42 19.56 16.54
C ARG A 28 21.02 18.16 16.58
N GLU A 29 21.38 17.66 17.76
CA GLU A 29 21.95 16.31 17.93
C GLU A 29 21.00 15.22 17.43
N MET A 30 19.71 15.29 17.79
CA MET A 30 18.71 14.32 17.35
C MET A 30 18.51 14.32 15.83
N LEU A 31 18.47 15.50 15.20
CA LEU A 31 18.38 15.62 13.75
C LEU A 31 19.66 15.11 13.08
N TYR A 32 20.83 15.46 13.61
CA TYR A 32 22.12 15.04 13.07
C TYR A 32 22.22 13.51 13.04
N GLU A 33 22.00 12.84 14.17
CA GLU A 33 22.02 11.36 14.24
C GLU A 33 21.01 10.72 13.26
N SER A 34 19.83 11.33 13.14
CA SER A 34 18.80 10.82 12.23
C SER A 34 19.23 10.96 10.76
N PHE A 35 19.82 12.10 10.39
CA PHE A 35 20.32 12.36 9.04
C PHE A 35 21.56 11.51 8.71
N GLU A 36 22.46 11.33 9.67
CA GLU A 36 23.63 10.46 9.55
C GLU A 36 23.19 9.02 9.27
N HIS A 37 22.33 8.45 10.12
CA HIS A 37 21.81 7.09 9.92
C HIS A 37 21.06 6.92 8.59
N PHE A 38 20.32 7.96 8.16
CA PHE A 38 19.63 7.93 6.87
C PHE A 38 20.60 7.99 5.69
N ALA A 39 21.64 8.82 5.78
CA ALA A 39 22.62 9.00 4.72
C ALA A 39 23.56 7.79 4.58
N GLU A 40 23.89 7.09 5.66
CA GLU A 40 24.68 5.85 5.65
C GLU A 40 24.16 4.83 4.64
N GLN A 41 22.83 4.71 4.50
CA GLN A 41 22.18 3.75 3.62
C GLN A 41 22.45 3.97 2.13
N TYR A 42 22.84 5.20 1.75
CA TYR A 42 23.03 5.64 0.37
C TYR A 42 24.44 6.18 0.10
N GLY A 43 25.25 6.31 1.16
CA GLY A 43 26.49 7.08 1.17
C GLY A 43 26.22 8.56 1.42
N GLU A 44 26.98 9.15 2.34
CA GLU A 44 26.82 10.55 2.77
C GLU A 44 26.95 11.54 1.61
N ARG A 45 28.00 11.40 0.79
CA ARG A 45 28.24 12.35 -0.30
C ARG A 45 27.16 12.32 -1.38
N PRO A 46 26.77 11.15 -1.94
CA PRO A 46 25.62 11.05 -2.84
C PRO A 46 24.35 11.66 -2.25
N PHE A 47 24.06 11.40 -0.97
CA PHE A 47 22.91 11.95 -0.28
C PHE A 47 22.94 13.49 -0.23
N LEU A 48 24.05 14.07 0.24
CA LEU A 48 24.23 15.52 0.34
C LEU A 48 24.11 16.20 -1.04
N ASP A 49 24.75 15.63 -2.06
CA ASP A 49 24.68 16.13 -3.43
C ASP A 49 23.24 16.06 -3.99
N ALA A 50 22.53 14.96 -3.75
CA ALA A 50 21.15 14.80 -4.19
C ALA A 50 20.25 15.90 -3.61
N PHE A 51 20.40 16.21 -2.33
CA PHE A 51 19.57 17.18 -1.62
C PHE A 51 20.15 18.59 -1.54
N ARG A 52 21.28 18.85 -2.19
CA ARG A 52 21.93 20.17 -2.23
C ARG A 52 22.23 20.71 -0.83
N PHE A 53 22.80 19.86 0.01
CA PHE A 53 23.42 20.25 1.28
C PHE A 53 24.94 20.15 1.11
N GLU A 54 25.71 21.06 1.71
CA GLU A 54 27.17 20.97 1.67
C GLU A 54 27.67 19.99 2.72
N THR A 55 27.00 19.98 3.89
CA THR A 55 27.26 19.10 5.04
C THR A 55 25.95 18.62 5.68
N LEU A 56 26.02 17.60 6.55
CA LEU A 56 24.88 17.19 7.37
C LEU A 56 24.45 18.30 8.34
N ASP A 57 25.40 19.09 8.84
CA ASP A 57 25.12 20.25 9.69
C ASP A 57 24.24 21.29 8.98
N ASP A 58 24.47 21.54 7.69
CA ASP A 58 23.60 22.44 6.89
C ASP A 58 22.19 21.88 6.75
N ALA A 59 22.05 20.54 6.65
CA ALA A 59 20.76 19.88 6.63
C ALA A 59 20.00 20.09 7.93
N VAL A 60 20.68 19.92 9.05
CA VAL A 60 20.11 20.13 10.38
C VAL A 60 19.71 21.60 10.59
N ASP A 61 20.59 22.55 10.27
CA ASP A 61 20.28 23.97 10.43
C ASP A 61 19.12 24.41 9.54
N TRP A 62 19.04 23.92 8.30
CA TRP A 62 17.89 24.14 7.44
C TRP A 62 16.59 23.60 8.05
N CYS A 63 16.61 22.39 8.64
CA CYS A 63 15.44 21.81 9.29
C CYS A 63 14.99 22.65 10.49
N LEU A 64 15.92 23.12 11.33
CA LEU A 64 15.62 23.97 12.47
C LEU A 64 15.02 25.31 12.04
N GLU A 65 15.61 25.95 11.03
CA GLU A 65 15.08 27.19 10.47
C GLU A 65 13.70 26.99 9.86
N ARG A 66 13.52 25.91 9.08
CA ARG A 66 12.23 25.57 8.47
C ARG A 66 11.19 25.22 9.51
N PHE A 67 11.57 24.59 10.61
CA PHE A 67 10.68 24.30 11.73
C PHE A 67 10.18 25.57 12.40
N VAL A 68 10.95 26.65 12.45
CA VAL A 68 10.49 27.94 13.00
C VAL A 68 9.65 28.70 11.98
N THR A 69 10.11 28.77 10.73
CA THR A 69 9.58 29.71 9.72
C THR A 69 8.48 29.11 8.84
N GLY A 70 8.41 27.79 8.75
CA GLY A 70 7.44 27.07 7.91
C GLY A 70 6.00 27.23 8.37
N GLN A 71 5.06 27.13 7.43
CA GLN A 71 3.64 27.00 7.72
C GLN A 71 3.31 25.51 7.83
N PHE A 72 2.88 25.09 9.02
CA PHE A 72 2.47 23.73 9.30
C PHE A 72 0.98 23.72 9.65
N ASP A 73 0.21 22.85 9.02
CA ASP A 73 -1.19 22.64 9.38
C ASP A 73 -1.26 21.77 10.64
N GLY A 74 -1.39 22.43 11.80
CA GLY A 74 -1.46 21.78 13.11
C GLY A 74 -2.66 20.85 13.30
N THR A 75 -3.63 20.82 12.37
CA THR A 75 -4.74 19.86 12.38
C THR A 75 -4.42 18.55 11.67
N ARG A 76 -3.38 18.53 10.82
CA ARG A 76 -2.99 17.37 9.99
C ARG A 76 -1.66 16.74 10.41
N MET A 77 -0.91 17.40 11.28
CA MET A 77 0.38 16.91 11.76
C MET A 77 0.24 16.38 13.19
N THR A 78 0.76 15.17 13.42
CA THR A 78 0.86 14.64 14.78
C THR A 78 1.79 15.54 15.59
N LYS A 79 1.32 16.03 16.74
CA LYS A 79 2.07 16.93 17.63
C LYS A 79 3.21 16.23 18.38
N THR A 80 3.79 15.19 17.78
CA THR A 80 4.76 14.30 18.39
C THR A 80 6.17 14.63 17.95
N TRP A 81 7.14 14.43 18.84
CA TRP A 81 8.56 14.64 18.54
C TRP A 81 9.12 13.73 17.44
N LYS A 82 8.43 12.63 17.15
CA LYS A 82 8.87 11.65 16.15
C LYS A 82 8.89 12.22 14.74
N ILE A 83 7.99 13.13 14.38
CA ILE A 83 7.99 13.73 13.04
C ILE A 83 9.20 14.67 12.86
N PHE A 84 9.65 15.28 13.96
CA PHE A 84 10.81 16.18 13.96
C PHE A 84 12.11 15.42 13.67
N THR A 85 12.24 14.17 14.10
CA THR A 85 13.43 13.34 13.86
C THR A 85 13.33 12.50 12.58
N GLN A 86 12.43 12.82 11.65
CA GLN A 86 12.29 12.08 10.39
C GLN A 86 12.96 12.86 9.24
N PRO A 87 14.15 12.44 8.75
CA PRO A 87 14.82 13.08 7.62
C PRO A 87 13.92 13.16 6.38
N ARG A 88 13.15 12.10 6.10
CA ARG A 88 12.24 12.04 4.95
C ARG A 88 11.19 13.16 4.98
N PHE A 89 10.65 13.48 6.16
CA PHE A 89 9.69 14.58 6.32
C PHE A 89 10.33 15.91 5.89
N TRP A 90 11.53 16.20 6.40
CA TRP A 90 12.23 17.45 6.11
C TRP A 90 12.66 17.58 4.65
N LEU A 91 13.17 16.50 4.08
CA LEU A 91 13.60 16.49 2.69
C LEU A 91 12.40 16.66 1.74
N ALA A 92 11.25 16.07 2.06
CA ALA A 92 9.99 16.31 1.33
C ALA A 92 9.50 17.76 1.46
N GLN A 93 9.69 18.41 2.62
CA GLN A 93 9.39 19.83 2.78
C GLN A 93 10.32 20.73 1.95
N ARG A 94 11.58 20.34 1.76
CA ARG A 94 12.56 21.13 0.98
C ARG A 94 12.32 21.03 -0.52
N GLU A 95 12.13 19.82 -1.00
CA GLU A 95 12.16 19.51 -2.44
C GLU A 95 10.77 19.43 -3.07
N SER A 96 9.73 19.62 -2.27
CA SER A 96 8.41 19.02 -2.48
C SER A 96 8.47 17.49 -2.41
N LEU A 97 7.32 16.89 -2.14
CA LEU A 97 7.16 15.45 -2.05
C LEU A 97 7.70 14.71 -3.30
N LEU A 98 7.34 15.22 -4.48
CA LEU A 98 7.76 14.67 -5.77
C LEU A 98 9.26 14.85 -6.02
N GLY A 99 9.84 15.99 -5.61
CA GLY A 99 11.28 16.22 -5.72
C GLY A 99 12.08 15.31 -4.80
N PHE A 100 11.56 15.04 -3.60
CA PHE A 100 12.15 14.10 -2.65
C PHE A 100 12.15 12.67 -3.20
N GLN A 101 11.01 12.17 -3.70
CA GLN A 101 10.90 10.80 -4.25
C GLN A 101 11.91 10.56 -5.39
N ARG A 102 12.03 11.50 -6.32
CA ARG A 102 13.01 11.39 -7.42
C ARG A 102 14.45 11.30 -6.95
N LYS A 103 14.81 12.10 -5.95
CA LYS A 103 16.14 12.08 -5.37
C LYS A 103 16.40 10.75 -4.66
N MET A 104 15.40 10.21 -3.96
CA MET A 104 15.50 8.88 -3.34
C MET A 104 15.66 7.76 -4.37
N GLU A 105 14.91 7.77 -5.47
CA GLU A 105 15.06 6.79 -6.55
C GLU A 105 16.42 6.89 -7.25
N ALA A 106 16.94 8.11 -7.44
CA ALA A 106 18.28 8.31 -7.97
C ALA A 106 19.35 7.74 -7.02
N LEU A 107 19.20 7.97 -5.72
CA LEU A 107 20.08 7.38 -4.70
C LEU A 107 20.00 5.85 -4.66
N GLU A 108 18.80 5.29 -4.78
CA GLU A 108 18.62 3.83 -4.84
C GLU A 108 19.25 3.21 -6.09
N ARG A 109 19.14 3.87 -7.24
CA ARG A 109 19.82 3.45 -8.47
C ARG A 109 21.34 3.49 -8.32
N LEU A 110 21.87 4.57 -7.75
CA LEU A 110 23.31 4.68 -7.46
C LEU A 110 23.79 3.60 -6.48
N ARG A 111 22.97 3.26 -5.48
CA ARG A 111 23.26 2.18 -4.52
C ARG A 111 23.29 0.80 -5.18
N ARG A 112 22.40 0.56 -6.16
CA ARG A 112 22.27 -0.73 -6.85
C ARG A 112 23.27 -0.91 -8.00
N ALA A 113 23.88 0.17 -8.49
CA ALA A 113 24.86 0.08 -9.56
C ALA A 113 26.12 -0.68 -9.09
N PRO A 114 26.62 -1.68 -9.85
CA PRO A 114 27.85 -2.37 -9.51
C PRO A 114 29.02 -1.38 -9.52
N SER A 115 29.91 -1.49 -8.52
CA SER A 115 30.94 -0.51 -8.14
C SER A 115 31.99 -0.11 -9.21
N GLY A 116 31.78 -0.42 -10.49
CA GLY A 116 32.69 -0.16 -11.60
C GLY A 116 32.35 1.04 -12.51
N GLU A 117 31.13 1.58 -12.48
CA GLU A 117 30.75 2.73 -13.33
C GLU A 117 30.21 3.90 -12.49
N ARG A 118 31.10 4.58 -11.77
CA ARG A 118 30.82 5.94 -11.28
C ARG A 118 31.03 6.93 -12.42
N LEU A 119 30.09 6.97 -13.37
CA LEU A 119 29.97 8.08 -14.29
C LEU A 119 29.21 9.22 -13.60
N VAL A 120 29.89 10.36 -13.51
CA VAL A 120 29.36 11.65 -13.08
C VAL A 120 28.13 12.00 -13.93
N ALA A 121 26.93 11.77 -13.39
CA ALA A 121 25.71 12.31 -13.96
C ALA A 121 25.59 13.78 -13.54
N THR A 122 26.16 14.65 -14.37
CA THR A 122 25.92 16.08 -14.36
C THR A 122 24.43 16.35 -14.56
N ALA A 123 23.93 17.36 -13.85
CA ALA A 123 22.54 17.78 -13.83
C ALA A 123 21.97 18.01 -15.23
N ALA A 124 21.16 17.08 -15.71
CA ALA A 124 20.12 17.36 -16.69
C ALA A 124 18.82 17.58 -15.91
N SER A 125 18.33 18.83 -15.94
CA SER A 125 17.00 19.19 -15.46
C SER A 125 15.96 18.47 -16.31
N THR A 126 15.48 17.30 -15.86
CA THR A 126 14.34 16.64 -16.49
C THR A 126 13.07 17.19 -15.85
N SER A 127 12.47 18.16 -16.52
CA SER A 127 11.07 18.57 -16.31
C SER A 127 10.18 17.35 -16.28
N VAL A 128 9.19 17.32 -15.38
CA VAL A 128 8.30 16.16 -15.18
C VAL A 128 7.68 15.66 -16.45
N GLY A 129 7.39 16.46 -17.47
CA GLY A 129 6.59 15.97 -18.57
C GLY A 129 5.14 15.68 -18.11
N PRO A 130 4.13 16.14 -18.85
CA PRO A 130 2.72 15.95 -18.48
C PRO A 130 2.24 14.48 -18.40
N SER A 131 3.08 13.48 -18.71
CA SER A 131 2.69 12.05 -18.80
C SER A 131 2.56 11.37 -17.43
N GLU A 132 3.53 11.52 -16.54
CA GLU A 132 3.61 10.75 -15.28
C GLU A 132 2.53 11.17 -14.26
N ALA A 133 2.30 12.49 -14.12
CA ALA A 133 1.22 12.99 -13.28
C ALA A 133 -0.17 12.59 -13.81
N ALA A 134 -0.31 12.48 -15.14
CA ALA A 134 -1.52 11.98 -15.76
C ALA A 134 -1.70 10.47 -15.50
N GLU A 135 -0.63 9.68 -15.50
CA GLU A 135 -0.63 8.26 -15.14
C GLU A 135 -1.08 8.03 -13.68
N VAL A 136 -0.49 8.74 -12.72
CA VAL A 136 -0.89 8.67 -11.30
C VAL A 136 -2.35 9.07 -11.12
N SER A 137 -2.79 10.13 -11.82
CA SER A 137 -4.19 10.57 -11.78
C SER A 137 -5.16 9.54 -12.38
N ARG A 138 -4.79 8.90 -13.50
CA ARG A 138 -5.56 7.80 -14.11
C ARG A 138 -5.67 6.60 -13.18
N LEU A 139 -4.54 6.16 -12.61
CA LEU A 139 -4.50 5.06 -11.65
C LEU A 139 -5.38 5.37 -10.43
N SER A 140 -5.21 6.53 -9.81
CA SER A 140 -6.02 6.97 -8.66
C SER A 140 -7.53 6.99 -8.97
N SER A 141 -7.89 7.47 -10.16
CA SER A 141 -9.28 7.48 -10.63
C SER A 141 -9.83 6.05 -10.78
N ARG A 142 -9.04 5.13 -11.36
CA ARG A 142 -9.44 3.72 -11.53
C ARG A 142 -9.56 2.98 -10.19
N LEU A 143 -8.62 3.19 -9.26
CA LEU A 143 -8.69 2.63 -7.91
C LEU A 143 -9.93 3.14 -7.17
N THR A 144 -10.20 4.44 -7.24
CA THR A 144 -11.40 5.06 -6.63
C THR A 144 -12.68 4.47 -7.21
N ALA A 145 -12.76 4.30 -8.53
CA ALA A 145 -13.91 3.65 -9.17
C ALA A 145 -14.08 2.20 -8.70
N THR A 146 -12.98 1.45 -8.58
CA THR A 146 -13.00 0.06 -8.11
C THR A 146 -13.43 -0.04 -6.64
N LEU A 147 -12.99 0.87 -5.77
CA LEU A 147 -13.44 0.92 -4.36
C LEU A 147 -14.93 1.23 -4.24
N ARG A 148 -15.48 2.07 -5.12
CA ARG A 148 -16.93 2.31 -5.20
C ARG A 148 -17.66 1.02 -5.60
N LEU A 149 -17.16 0.31 -6.62
CA LEU A 149 -17.73 -1.00 -7.00
C LEU A 149 -17.66 -2.00 -5.84
N LEU A 150 -16.54 -2.08 -5.12
CA LEU A 150 -16.41 -2.96 -3.97
C LEU A 150 -17.44 -2.61 -2.90
N ARG A 151 -17.58 -1.33 -2.55
CA ARG A 151 -18.60 -0.85 -1.60
C ARG A 151 -20.01 -1.20 -2.04
N ASP A 152 -20.34 -0.94 -3.30
CA ASP A 152 -21.72 -1.02 -3.82
C ASP A 152 -22.14 -2.48 -4.10
N ARG A 153 -21.18 -3.34 -4.46
CA ARG A 153 -21.42 -4.77 -4.72
C ARG A 153 -21.24 -5.66 -3.51
N THR A 154 -20.67 -5.17 -2.40
CA THR A 154 -20.39 -6.02 -1.23
C THR A 154 -20.81 -5.30 0.07
N HIS A 155 -20.03 -5.43 1.14
CA HIS A 155 -20.20 -4.68 2.37
C HIS A 155 -19.13 -3.59 2.47
N ALA A 156 -19.52 -2.38 2.90
CA ALA A 156 -18.61 -1.23 3.01
C ALA A 156 -17.37 -1.49 3.89
N ALA A 157 -17.45 -2.39 4.87
CA ALA A 157 -16.31 -2.79 5.69
C ALA A 157 -15.16 -3.41 4.88
N LEU A 158 -15.43 -4.05 3.73
CA LEU A 158 -14.37 -4.59 2.87
C LEU A 158 -13.50 -3.49 2.27
N VAL A 159 -14.04 -2.28 2.06
CA VAL A 159 -13.22 -1.12 1.68
C VAL A 159 -12.23 -0.76 2.77
N LEU A 160 -12.65 -0.77 4.04
CA LEU A 160 -11.77 -0.50 5.17
C LEU A 160 -10.68 -1.57 5.31
N TRP A 161 -11.04 -2.85 5.16
CA TRP A 161 -10.07 -3.95 5.17
C TRP A 161 -9.06 -3.82 4.03
N TRP A 162 -9.50 -3.44 2.84
CA TRP A 162 -8.62 -3.18 1.71
C TRP A 162 -7.68 -2.00 1.99
N LEU A 163 -8.21 -0.87 2.50
CA LEU A 163 -7.40 0.30 2.85
C LEU A 163 -6.32 -0.06 3.88
N ASN A 164 -6.66 -0.82 4.92
CA ASN A 164 -5.71 -1.27 5.93
C ASN A 164 -4.68 -2.26 5.36
N ALA A 165 -5.09 -3.19 4.49
CA ALA A 165 -4.19 -4.18 3.91
C ALA A 165 -3.22 -3.57 2.89
N THR A 166 -3.58 -2.44 2.29
CA THR A 166 -2.77 -1.70 1.31
C THR A 166 -2.09 -0.47 1.89
N ASP A 167 -2.11 -0.27 3.20
CA ASP A 167 -1.64 0.96 3.85
C ASP A 167 -0.21 1.32 3.43
N SER A 168 0.75 0.44 3.66
CA SER A 168 2.16 0.66 3.27
C SER A 168 2.38 0.75 1.75
N LEU A 169 1.56 0.06 0.95
CA LEU A 169 1.59 0.18 -0.50
C LEU A 169 1.06 1.53 -0.97
N ARG A 170 0.00 2.06 -0.36
CA ARG A 170 -0.57 3.37 -0.71
C ARG A 170 0.29 4.50 -0.16
N GLU A 171 0.86 4.35 1.03
CA GLU A 171 1.83 5.28 1.62
C GLU A 171 3.01 5.49 0.68
N SER A 172 3.58 4.40 0.15
CA SER A 172 4.71 4.49 -0.78
C SER A 172 4.37 5.09 -2.16
N TRP A 173 3.09 5.18 -2.53
CA TRP A 173 2.66 5.56 -3.90
C TRP A 173 1.85 6.85 -3.98
N PHE A 174 1.18 7.28 -2.91
CA PHE A 174 0.26 8.42 -2.93
C PHE A 174 0.55 9.52 -1.89
N ASP A 175 1.20 9.21 -0.73
CA ASP A 175 1.63 10.07 0.42
C ASP A 175 0.59 11.09 1.01
N PRO A 176 0.64 11.51 2.31
CA PRO A 176 1.42 11.06 3.48
C PRO A 176 0.65 10.02 4.35
N PRO A 177 1.28 9.44 5.41
CA PRO A 177 0.63 8.48 6.31
C PRO A 177 -0.68 9.03 6.86
N VAL A 178 -1.78 8.33 6.57
CA VAL A 178 -3.08 8.59 7.18
C VAL A 178 -3.08 7.87 8.52
N GLU A 179 -3.43 8.58 9.60
CA GLU A 179 -3.57 7.94 10.91
C GLU A 179 -4.41 6.67 10.78
N LYS A 180 -3.83 5.55 11.23
CA LYS A 180 -4.54 4.28 11.26
C LYS A 180 -5.86 4.52 12.00
N PRO A 181 -7.01 4.17 11.41
CA PRO A 181 -8.27 4.26 12.14
C PRO A 181 -8.11 3.53 13.47
N VAL A 182 -8.56 4.16 14.55
CA VAL A 182 -8.60 3.59 15.91
C VAL A 182 -9.05 2.14 15.81
N GLU A 183 -8.27 1.22 16.41
CA GLU A 183 -8.50 -0.22 16.35
C GLU A 183 -9.93 -0.57 16.76
N HIS A 184 -10.81 -0.69 15.77
CA HIS A 184 -12.10 -1.32 15.91
C HIS A 184 -11.94 -2.77 15.47
N ASP A 185 -11.56 -3.65 16.39
CA ASP A 185 -12.35 -4.85 16.65
C ASP A 185 -11.68 -5.81 17.65
N ARG A 186 -12.51 -6.57 18.37
CA ARG A 186 -12.12 -7.71 19.24
C ARG A 186 -11.57 -8.92 18.44
N MET A 187 -11.17 -8.74 17.18
CA MET A 187 -10.79 -9.82 16.28
C MET A 187 -9.34 -10.25 16.49
N SER A 188 -9.10 -11.56 16.41
CA SER A 188 -7.74 -12.11 16.47
C SER A 188 -6.89 -11.65 15.27
N LYS A 189 -5.56 -11.65 15.43
CA LYS A 189 -4.61 -11.36 14.33
C LYS A 189 -4.89 -12.20 13.08
N LYS A 190 -5.20 -13.49 13.26
CA LYS A 190 -5.55 -14.41 12.17
C LYS A 190 -6.82 -13.93 11.45
N ALA A 191 -7.87 -13.58 12.17
CA ALA A 191 -9.13 -13.15 11.59
C ALA A 191 -8.98 -11.82 10.82
N ARG A 192 -8.19 -10.87 11.34
CA ARG A 192 -7.85 -9.63 10.62
C ARG A 192 -7.10 -9.90 9.32
N SER A 193 -6.12 -10.81 9.36
CA SER A 193 -5.37 -11.20 8.16
C SER A 193 -6.26 -11.82 7.09
N LEU A 194 -7.17 -12.72 7.47
CA LEU A 194 -8.13 -13.34 6.54
C LEU A 194 -9.08 -12.30 5.93
N ALA A 195 -9.60 -11.35 6.72
CA ALA A 195 -10.46 -10.28 6.22
C ALA A 195 -9.73 -9.35 5.23
N GLY A 196 -8.46 -9.02 5.52
CA GLY A 196 -7.62 -8.25 4.62
C GLY A 196 -7.40 -8.94 3.27
N HIS A 197 -7.06 -10.23 3.28
CA HIS A 197 -6.84 -11.00 2.05
C HIS A 197 -8.13 -11.24 1.25
N ASP A 198 -9.27 -11.45 1.93
CA ASP A 198 -10.58 -11.52 1.29
C ASP A 198 -10.89 -10.20 0.54
N ALA A 199 -10.66 -9.05 1.21
CA ALA A 199 -10.86 -7.74 0.61
C ALA A 199 -9.93 -7.47 -0.58
N LEU A 200 -8.64 -7.81 -0.47
CA LEU A 200 -7.67 -7.70 -1.57
C LEU A 200 -8.07 -8.55 -2.78
N PHE A 201 -8.46 -9.80 -2.56
CA PHE A 201 -8.91 -10.70 -3.61
C PHE A 201 -10.15 -10.16 -4.34
N ARG A 202 -11.20 -9.78 -3.59
CA ARG A 202 -12.43 -9.26 -4.20
C ARG A 202 -12.19 -7.95 -4.94
N PHE A 203 -11.36 -7.07 -4.38
CA PHE A 203 -10.94 -5.85 -5.07
C PHE A 203 -10.31 -6.19 -6.42
N GLN A 204 -9.35 -7.12 -6.46
CA GLN A 204 -8.66 -7.48 -7.70
C GLN A 204 -9.58 -8.09 -8.76
N CYS A 205 -10.53 -8.93 -8.34
CA CYS A 205 -11.54 -9.48 -9.24
C CYS A 205 -12.39 -8.37 -9.89
N LEU A 206 -12.74 -7.32 -9.13
CA LEU A 206 -13.48 -6.17 -9.65
C LEU A 206 -12.59 -5.25 -10.49
N HIS A 207 -11.36 -5.01 -10.06
CA HIS A 207 -10.39 -4.14 -10.72
C HIS A 207 -10.10 -4.61 -12.13
N ARG A 208 -9.97 -5.93 -12.30
CA ARG A 208 -9.71 -6.59 -13.57
C ARG A 208 -10.98 -7.01 -14.32
N ALA A 209 -12.14 -6.57 -13.83
CA ALA A 209 -13.45 -6.86 -14.44
C ALA A 209 -13.77 -8.36 -14.64
N LEU A 210 -13.25 -9.23 -13.77
CA LEU A 210 -13.46 -10.68 -13.86
C LEU A 210 -14.90 -11.07 -13.47
N VAL A 211 -15.59 -10.24 -12.67
CA VAL A 211 -16.93 -10.55 -12.17
C VAL A 211 -18.03 -9.99 -13.08
N HIS A 212 -18.40 -10.78 -14.09
CA HIS A 212 -19.48 -10.47 -15.04
C HIS A 212 -20.90 -10.52 -14.42
N GLU A 213 -21.76 -9.56 -14.77
CA GLU A 213 -23.18 -9.53 -14.38
C GLU A 213 -24.09 -10.31 -15.36
N GLY A 214 -23.59 -10.64 -16.56
CA GLY A 214 -24.34 -11.39 -17.57
C GLY A 214 -24.63 -12.85 -17.21
N GLY A 215 -25.58 -13.46 -17.93
CA GLY A 215 -26.01 -14.85 -17.76
C GLY A 215 -25.15 -15.89 -18.49
N ASP A 216 -24.22 -15.46 -19.35
CA ASP A 216 -23.39 -16.38 -20.15
C ASP A 216 -22.25 -17.04 -19.34
N ALA A 217 -22.05 -16.61 -18.08
CA ALA A 217 -21.04 -17.18 -17.21
C ALA A 217 -21.52 -18.50 -16.58
N GLY A 218 -20.64 -19.51 -16.52
CA GLY A 218 -20.97 -20.83 -15.97
C GLY A 218 -21.46 -20.80 -14.51
N ALA A 219 -22.09 -21.90 -14.07
CA ALA A 219 -22.76 -21.99 -12.77
C ALA A 219 -21.86 -21.64 -11.56
N ALA A 220 -20.59 -22.02 -11.59
CA ALA A 220 -19.62 -21.71 -10.54
C ALA A 220 -19.39 -20.18 -10.41
N HIS A 221 -19.34 -19.47 -11.54
CA HIS A 221 -19.21 -18.03 -11.57
C HIS A 221 -20.46 -17.32 -11.03
N ALA A 222 -21.65 -17.79 -11.44
CA ALA A 222 -22.91 -17.26 -10.93
C ALA A 222 -23.01 -17.42 -9.41
N VAL A 223 -22.64 -18.59 -8.88
CA VAL A 223 -22.58 -18.85 -7.43
C VAL A 223 -21.63 -17.89 -6.72
N VAL A 224 -20.41 -17.70 -7.23
CA VAL A 224 -19.42 -16.81 -6.61
C VAL A 224 -19.84 -15.34 -6.69
N ARG A 225 -20.44 -14.92 -7.79
CA ARG A 225 -21.03 -13.58 -7.93
C ARG A 225 -22.06 -13.33 -6.84
N GLU A 226 -23.04 -14.23 -6.71
CA GLU A 226 -24.09 -14.11 -5.70
C GLU A 226 -23.54 -14.22 -4.27
N TRP A 227 -22.50 -15.02 -4.05
CA TRP A 227 -21.95 -15.26 -2.72
C TRP A 227 -21.01 -14.15 -2.21
N LEU A 228 -20.11 -13.66 -3.07
CA LEU A 228 -19.04 -12.72 -2.71
C LEU A 228 -19.25 -11.29 -3.20
N PHE A 229 -20.01 -11.10 -4.29
CA PHE A 229 -20.11 -9.84 -5.04
C PHE A 229 -21.55 -9.30 -5.13
N LYS A 230 -22.38 -9.66 -4.14
CA LYS A 230 -23.67 -9.02 -3.86
C LYS A 230 -23.70 -8.51 -2.41
N PRO A 231 -24.54 -7.49 -2.12
CA PRO A 231 -24.67 -6.95 -0.76
C PRO A 231 -24.95 -8.04 0.27
N CYS A 232 -24.29 -7.95 1.43
CA CYS A 232 -24.34 -8.99 2.47
C CYS A 232 -24.44 -8.37 3.87
N PRO A 233 -24.72 -9.19 4.91
CA PRO A 233 -24.71 -8.73 6.29
C PRO A 233 -23.38 -8.10 6.71
N GLY A 234 -23.44 -7.15 7.65
CA GLY A 234 -22.28 -6.42 8.17
C GLY A 234 -21.41 -7.17 9.17
N THR A 235 -21.38 -8.50 9.08
CA THR A 235 -20.61 -9.37 9.97
C THR A 235 -19.61 -10.22 9.16
N PRO A 236 -18.34 -10.34 9.62
CA PRO A 236 -17.38 -11.25 9.01
C PRO A 236 -17.95 -12.67 8.91
N PRO A 237 -17.75 -13.39 7.78
CA PRO A 237 -16.82 -13.10 6.68
C PRO A 237 -17.36 -12.18 5.56
N TYR A 238 -18.43 -11.40 5.79
CA TYR A 238 -19.05 -10.51 4.79
C TYR A 238 -19.41 -11.24 3.49
N ARG A 239 -20.24 -12.27 3.61
CA ARG A 239 -20.72 -13.10 2.48
C ARG A 239 -22.21 -13.32 2.63
N ARG A 240 -22.92 -13.52 1.51
CA ARG A 240 -24.33 -13.91 1.56
C ARG A 240 -24.49 -15.34 2.07
N ALA A 241 -25.60 -15.61 2.75
CA ALA A 241 -25.89 -16.93 3.28
C ALA A 241 -26.24 -17.90 2.13
N ASP A 242 -25.97 -19.20 2.33
CA ASP A 242 -26.23 -20.24 1.32
C ASP A 242 -27.69 -20.21 0.82
N ALA A 243 -28.65 -19.99 1.73
CA ALA A 243 -30.07 -19.87 1.37
C ALA A 243 -30.35 -18.69 0.45
N GLU A 244 -29.70 -17.54 0.65
CA GLU A 244 -29.88 -16.35 -0.19
C GLU A 244 -29.25 -16.55 -1.56
N VAL A 245 -28.08 -17.19 -1.61
CA VAL A 245 -27.41 -17.54 -2.86
C VAL A 245 -28.29 -18.48 -3.67
N LEU A 246 -28.77 -19.58 -3.08
CA LEU A 246 -29.67 -20.53 -3.75
C LEU A 246 -30.95 -19.85 -4.25
N ALA A 247 -31.58 -18.99 -3.44
CA ALA A 247 -32.78 -18.28 -3.86
C ALA A 247 -32.57 -17.32 -5.05
N SER A 248 -31.32 -16.93 -5.33
CA SER A 248 -30.97 -15.99 -6.39
C SER A 248 -30.51 -16.68 -7.69
N LEU A 249 -30.39 -18.01 -7.70
CA LEU A 249 -29.99 -18.80 -8.85
C LEU A 249 -31.22 -19.40 -9.53
N GLU A 250 -31.27 -19.38 -10.86
CA GLU A 250 -32.40 -19.90 -11.65
C GLU A 250 -32.73 -21.37 -11.32
N ASP A 251 -31.71 -22.22 -11.17
CA ASP A 251 -31.84 -23.64 -10.79
C ASP A 251 -31.61 -23.90 -9.29
N GLY A 252 -31.59 -22.86 -8.46
CA GLY A 252 -31.15 -22.92 -7.07
C GLY A 252 -31.94 -23.87 -6.17
N SER A 253 -33.21 -24.16 -6.51
CA SER A 253 -34.06 -25.10 -5.77
C SER A 253 -33.60 -26.56 -5.90
N THR A 254 -32.81 -26.89 -6.92
CA THR A 254 -32.32 -28.25 -7.19
C THR A 254 -30.93 -28.52 -6.61
N LEU A 255 -30.20 -27.45 -6.29
CA LEU A 255 -28.82 -27.51 -5.80
C LEU A 255 -28.79 -27.91 -4.31
N ARG A 256 -28.16 -29.05 -4.02
CA ARG A 256 -27.86 -29.46 -2.64
C ARG A 256 -26.72 -28.61 -2.07
N THR A 257 -26.68 -28.42 -0.75
CA THR A 257 -25.62 -27.65 -0.06
C THR A 257 -24.21 -28.10 -0.44
N ARG A 258 -23.97 -29.41 -0.59
CA ARG A 258 -22.66 -29.95 -0.99
C ARG A 258 -22.27 -29.52 -2.41
N ALA A 259 -23.23 -29.47 -3.34
CA ALA A 259 -23.00 -29.00 -4.70
C ALA A 259 -22.72 -27.50 -4.70
N LEU A 260 -23.44 -26.71 -3.90
CA LEU A 260 -23.18 -25.28 -3.75
C LEU A 260 -21.75 -25.02 -3.24
N GLN A 261 -21.29 -25.76 -2.22
CA GLN A 261 -19.93 -25.60 -1.69
C GLN A 261 -18.86 -26.00 -2.71
N ALA A 262 -19.11 -27.02 -3.55
CA ALA A 262 -18.22 -27.36 -4.66
C ALA A 262 -18.14 -26.22 -5.68
N LEU A 263 -19.29 -25.67 -6.11
CA LEU A 263 -19.35 -24.55 -7.05
C LEU A 263 -18.69 -23.27 -6.51
N LYS A 264 -18.81 -22.99 -5.21
CA LYS A 264 -18.09 -21.89 -4.55
C LYS A 264 -16.58 -22.05 -4.67
N ARG A 265 -16.06 -23.25 -4.40
CA ARG A 265 -14.63 -23.55 -4.49
C ARG A 265 -14.14 -23.46 -5.92
N GLU A 266 -14.89 -24.04 -6.86
CA GLU A 266 -14.59 -24.00 -8.29
C GLU A 266 -14.55 -22.57 -8.83
N GLY A 267 -15.53 -21.73 -8.49
CA GLY A 267 -15.58 -20.35 -8.97
C GLY A 267 -14.47 -19.49 -8.36
N VAL A 268 -14.13 -19.66 -7.08
CA VAL A 268 -12.99 -18.94 -6.48
C VAL A 268 -11.67 -19.43 -7.08
N ALA A 269 -11.52 -20.74 -7.31
CA ALA A 269 -10.35 -21.31 -7.98
C ALA A 269 -10.17 -20.73 -9.39
N ALA A 270 -11.25 -20.64 -10.18
CA ALA A 270 -11.22 -20.05 -11.52
C ALA A 270 -10.78 -18.58 -11.50
N LEU A 271 -11.35 -17.76 -10.60
CA LEU A 271 -10.93 -16.37 -10.43
C LEU A 271 -9.47 -16.24 -10.00
N LEU A 272 -8.99 -17.11 -9.10
CA LEU A 272 -7.58 -17.14 -8.71
C LEU A 272 -6.67 -17.53 -9.89
N ASP A 273 -7.07 -18.52 -10.69
CA ASP A 273 -6.31 -18.90 -11.89
C ASP A 273 -6.22 -17.74 -12.89
N GLU A 274 -7.31 -17.01 -13.12
CA GLU A 274 -7.32 -15.81 -13.97
C GLU A 274 -6.39 -14.72 -13.43
N LEU A 275 -6.41 -14.47 -12.11
CA LEU A 275 -5.51 -13.53 -11.46
C LEU A 275 -4.04 -13.97 -11.56
N ILE A 276 -3.74 -15.25 -11.37
CA ILE A 276 -2.39 -15.81 -11.51
C ILE A 276 -1.89 -15.66 -12.96
N ASN A 277 -2.76 -15.96 -13.95
CA ASN A 277 -2.43 -15.83 -15.36
C ASN A 277 -2.24 -14.37 -15.81
N ALA A 278 -2.80 -13.43 -15.05
CA ALA A 278 -2.63 -12.00 -15.29
C ALA A 278 -1.30 -11.43 -14.76
N VAL A 279 -0.55 -12.18 -13.94
CA VAL A 279 0.77 -11.73 -13.48
C VAL A 279 1.75 -11.76 -14.66
N PRO A 280 2.38 -10.63 -15.03
CA PRO A 280 3.35 -10.59 -16.12
C PRO A 280 4.51 -11.54 -15.85
N ALA A 281 4.80 -12.46 -16.77
CA ALA A 281 5.98 -13.32 -16.69
C ALA A 281 7.22 -12.53 -17.13
N GLY A 282 8.11 -12.18 -16.19
CA GLY A 282 9.47 -11.74 -16.50
C GLY A 282 9.59 -10.44 -17.31
N LEU A 283 8.60 -9.56 -17.26
CA LEU A 283 8.68 -8.22 -17.84
C LEU A 283 8.78 -7.21 -16.69
N GLU A 284 9.89 -6.48 -16.65
CA GLU A 284 9.98 -5.23 -15.88
C GLU A 284 8.79 -4.36 -16.29
N PRO A 285 7.96 -3.88 -15.34
CA PRO A 285 6.81 -3.06 -15.67
C PRO A 285 7.24 -1.88 -16.53
N ALA A 286 6.63 -1.74 -17.71
CA ALA A 286 7.01 -0.71 -18.68
C ALA A 286 6.68 0.71 -18.18
N ASP A 287 5.72 0.82 -17.26
CA ASP A 287 5.28 2.07 -16.64
C ASP A 287 4.91 1.86 -15.15
N LEU A 288 4.74 2.98 -14.44
CA LEU A 288 4.41 3.01 -13.02
C LEU A 288 3.06 2.36 -12.72
N GLU A 289 2.10 2.51 -13.62
CA GLU A 289 0.75 1.94 -13.46
C GLU A 289 0.82 0.41 -13.40
N ALA A 290 1.56 -0.21 -14.34
CA ALA A 290 1.79 -1.64 -14.37
C ALA A 290 2.54 -2.14 -13.13
N ALA A 291 3.50 -1.36 -12.62
CA ALA A 291 4.23 -1.71 -11.40
C ALA A 291 3.31 -1.72 -10.16
N PHE A 292 2.38 -0.76 -10.04
CA PHE A 292 1.42 -0.74 -8.93
C PHE A 292 0.49 -1.94 -8.98
N GLU A 293 -0.07 -2.20 -10.15
CA GLU A 293 -1.00 -3.29 -10.36
C GLU A 293 -0.37 -4.64 -10.04
N ALA A 294 0.87 -4.85 -10.49
CA ALA A 294 1.63 -6.04 -10.17
C ALA A 294 1.77 -6.23 -8.65
N ARG A 295 2.17 -5.17 -7.93
CA ARG A 295 2.29 -5.21 -6.46
C ARG A 295 0.96 -5.47 -5.76
N LEU A 296 -0.12 -4.84 -6.21
CA LEU A 296 -1.43 -5.07 -5.63
C LEU A 296 -1.91 -6.50 -5.89
N LEU A 297 -1.58 -7.07 -7.05
CA LEU A 297 -1.93 -8.44 -7.43
C LEU A 297 -1.14 -9.44 -6.57
N GLU A 298 0.16 -9.20 -6.36
CA GLU A 298 1.01 -9.95 -5.43
C GLU A 298 0.41 -10.01 -4.02
N CYS A 299 -0.02 -8.88 -3.47
CA CYS A 299 -0.63 -8.84 -2.14
C CYS A 299 -1.92 -9.66 -2.05
N SER A 300 -2.64 -9.83 -3.16
CA SER A 300 -3.90 -10.59 -3.21
C SER A 300 -3.71 -12.10 -3.40
N LEU A 301 -2.55 -12.54 -3.92
CA LEU A 301 -2.27 -13.93 -4.27
C LEU A 301 -1.31 -14.56 -3.25
N THR A 302 -1.83 -14.93 -2.09
CA THR A 302 -1.04 -15.58 -1.02
C THR A 302 -1.71 -16.86 -0.52
N LYS A 303 -0.96 -17.67 0.25
CA LYS A 303 -1.54 -18.82 0.97
C LYS A 303 -2.69 -18.41 1.90
N THR A 304 -2.63 -17.20 2.47
CA THR A 304 -3.70 -16.69 3.31
C THR A 304 -4.98 -16.45 2.53
N THR A 305 -4.90 -16.07 1.24
CA THR A 305 -6.06 -16.01 0.35
C THR A 305 -6.69 -17.38 0.18
N LEU A 306 -5.88 -18.44 -0.02
CA LEU A 306 -6.40 -19.82 -0.09
C LEU A 306 -7.11 -20.22 1.21
N THR A 307 -6.51 -19.93 2.37
CA THR A 307 -7.14 -20.17 3.68
C THR A 307 -8.43 -19.38 3.86
N ALA A 308 -8.50 -18.13 3.38
CA ALA A 308 -9.71 -17.30 3.47
C ALA A 308 -10.91 -17.90 2.72
N PHE A 309 -10.66 -18.74 1.71
CA PHE A 309 -11.69 -19.43 0.93
C PHE A 309 -11.73 -20.95 1.16
N ASN A 310 -11.02 -21.46 2.17
CA ASN A 310 -10.93 -22.90 2.50
C ASN A 310 -10.49 -23.76 1.30
N LEU A 311 -9.41 -23.34 0.63
CA LEU A 311 -8.81 -24.01 -0.53
C LEU A 311 -7.45 -24.68 -0.23
N ASP A 312 -6.90 -24.46 0.97
CA ASP A 312 -5.56 -24.86 1.41
C ASP A 312 -5.43 -26.34 1.80
N GLU A 313 -6.47 -26.96 2.36
CA GLU A 313 -6.44 -28.36 2.80
C GLU A 313 -6.87 -29.33 1.69
N GLY A 314 -5.93 -29.69 0.80
CA GLY A 314 -6.08 -30.82 -0.13
C GLY A 314 -7.10 -30.66 -1.27
N ALA A 315 -7.83 -29.54 -1.28
CA ALA A 315 -8.83 -29.26 -2.31
C ALA A 315 -8.21 -28.81 -3.63
N MET A 316 -7.12 -28.03 -3.60
CA MET A 316 -6.51 -27.42 -4.78
C MET A 316 -4.98 -27.28 -4.66
N PRO A 317 -4.21 -28.39 -4.55
CA PRO A 317 -2.74 -28.34 -4.37
C PRO A 317 -2.01 -27.63 -5.52
N ALA A 318 -2.53 -27.72 -6.74
CA ALA A 318 -1.97 -27.04 -7.91
C ALA A 318 -1.99 -25.51 -7.76
N LEU A 319 -3.07 -24.92 -7.22
CA LEU A 319 -3.15 -23.49 -6.97
C LEU A 319 -2.12 -23.03 -5.95
N SER A 320 -1.96 -23.79 -4.85
CA SER A 320 -0.95 -23.49 -3.84
C SER A 320 0.46 -23.47 -4.43
N GLN A 321 0.79 -24.46 -5.25
CA GLN A 321 2.10 -24.52 -5.91
C GLN A 321 2.33 -23.34 -6.86
N ARG A 322 1.30 -22.95 -7.64
CA ARG A 322 1.40 -21.79 -8.55
C ARG A 322 1.63 -20.48 -7.79
N ILE A 323 0.91 -20.27 -6.69
CA ILE A 323 1.10 -19.10 -5.82
C ILE A 323 2.51 -19.10 -5.20
N GLU A 324 3.01 -20.26 -4.77
CA GLU A 324 4.38 -20.38 -4.26
C GLU A 324 5.43 -20.03 -5.32
N VAL A 325 5.29 -20.53 -6.54
CA VAL A 325 6.19 -20.22 -7.65
C VAL A 325 6.19 -18.73 -7.97
N LEU A 326 5.00 -18.09 -8.01
CA LEU A 326 4.90 -16.65 -8.17
C LEU A 326 5.65 -15.89 -7.07
N SER A 327 5.50 -16.32 -5.81
CA SER A 327 6.17 -15.67 -4.68
C SER A 327 7.69 -15.83 -4.67
N GLN A 328 8.23 -16.86 -5.34
CA GLN A 328 9.67 -17.14 -5.45
C GLN A 328 10.33 -16.49 -6.67
N GLY A 329 9.59 -16.32 -7.77
CA GLY A 329 10.09 -15.76 -9.02
C GLY A 329 10.14 -14.22 -9.06
N MET A 330 9.71 -13.55 -8.00
CA MET A 330 9.63 -12.09 -7.94
C MET A 330 10.78 -11.53 -7.11
N PRO A 331 11.44 -10.44 -7.57
CA PRO A 331 12.57 -9.85 -6.86
C PRO A 331 12.13 -9.50 -5.43
N LEU A 332 12.84 -10.11 -4.48
CA LEU A 332 12.52 -10.16 -3.07
C LEU A 332 12.04 -8.81 -2.51
N ARG A 333 11.00 -8.91 -1.67
CA ARG A 333 10.61 -7.93 -0.67
C ARG A 333 11.87 -7.25 -0.10
N SER A 334 12.04 -5.97 -0.37
CA SER A 334 12.73 -5.11 0.60
C SER A 334 11.76 -5.03 1.77
N GLU A 335 11.94 -5.88 2.78
CA GLU A 335 11.26 -5.64 4.05
C GLU A 335 11.68 -4.26 4.57
N PRO A 336 10.76 -3.50 5.18
CA PRO A 336 10.99 -2.13 5.62
C PRO A 336 12.09 -2.01 6.68
#